data_AF-A0A2H6GWU4-F1
#
_entry.id   AF-A0A2H6GWU4-F1
#
_cell.length_a   1.000
_cell.length_b   1.000
_cell.length_c   1.000
_cell.angle_alpha   90.00
_cell.angle_beta   90.00
_cell.angle_gamma   90.00
#
_symmetry.space_group_name_H-M   'P 1'
#
loop_
_entity.id
_entity.type
_entity.pdbx_description
1 polymer ?
#
loop_
_entity_poly.entity_id
_entity_poly.type
_entity_poly.pdbx_seq_one_letter_code
_entity_poly.pdbx_strand_id
1 'polypeptide(L)' 'MNDVRLKVDLGGGDYYANQNLRIGKLFTSVIVKAVSEGKLLYSEAFKLTGLSGKSFNQYINRLKERGQI' A
#
# COMPACT_ATOMS: atom_id res chain seq x y z
N MET A 1 22.39 -36.40 -15.63
CA MET A 1 21.89 -36.18 -14.25
C MET A 1 22.04 -34.71 -13.89
N ASN A 2 21.07 -34.21 -13.12
CA ASN A 2 21.03 -32.96 -12.33
C ASN A 2 20.17 -31.81 -12.88
N ASP A 3 18.86 -32.05 -13.03
CA ASP A 3 17.86 -30.98 -12.93
C ASP A 3 17.52 -30.74 -11.44
N VAL A 4 18.06 -29.65 -10.90
CA VAL A 4 17.62 -29.08 -9.63
C VAL A 4 16.26 -28.45 -9.89
N ARG A 5 15.18 -29.15 -9.47
CA ARG A 5 13.82 -28.61 -9.52
C ARG A 5 13.73 -27.36 -8.64
N LEU A 6 13.87 -26.19 -9.23
CA LEU A 6 13.54 -24.91 -8.59
C LEU A 6 12.05 -24.94 -8.26
N LYS A 7 11.72 -24.94 -6.96
CA LYS A 7 10.36 -24.66 -6.50
C LYS A 7 9.98 -23.29 -7.02
N VAL A 8 9.12 -23.24 -8.03
CA VAL A 8 8.49 -21.99 -8.46
C VAL A 8 7.50 -21.63 -7.36
N ASP A 9 7.94 -20.81 -6.41
CA ASP A 9 7.02 -20.10 -5.54
C ASP A 9 6.21 -19.18 -6.45
N LEU A 10 5.00 -19.62 -6.82
CA LEU A 10 4.03 -18.81 -7.52
C LEU A 10 3.57 -17.74 -6.54
N GLY A 11 4.43 -16.74 -6.32
CA GLY A 11 4.29 -15.69 -5.34
C GLY A 11 2.90 -15.09 -5.46
N GLY A 12 2.05 -15.40 -4.46
CA GLY A 12 0.70 -14.88 -4.37
C GLY A 12 0.75 -13.36 -4.51
N GLY A 13 -0.03 -12.84 -5.46
CA GLY A 13 0.07 -11.45 -5.90
C GLY A 13 0.18 -10.45 -4.75
N ASP A 14 1.05 -9.46 -4.91
CA ASP A 14 1.30 -8.43 -3.90
C ASP A 14 -0.04 -7.75 -3.55
N TYR A 15 -0.54 -8.04 -2.34
CA TYR A 15 -1.78 -7.49 -1.80
C TYR A 15 -1.81 -5.96 -1.94
N TYR A 16 -0.65 -5.30 -1.81
CA TYR A 16 -0.51 -3.86 -1.97
C TYR A 16 -0.44 -3.42 -3.44
N ALA A 17 0.04 -4.26 -4.35
CA ALA A 17 -0.07 -4.01 -5.79
C ALA A 17 -1.54 -4.07 -6.26
N ASN A 18 -2.32 -5.01 -5.73
CA ASN A 18 -3.76 -5.05 -5.96
C ASN A 18 -4.48 -3.86 -5.30
N GLN A 19 -4.03 -3.42 -4.12
CA GLN A 19 -4.62 -2.25 -3.47
C GLN A 19 -4.29 -0.93 -4.19
N ASN A 20 -3.15 -0.83 -4.87
CA ASN A 20 -2.84 0.26 -5.79
C ASN A 20 -3.87 0.36 -6.94
N LEU A 21 -4.44 -0.76 -7.41
CA LEU A 21 -5.50 -0.76 -8.41
C LEU A 21 -6.87 -0.32 -7.85
N ARG A 22 -7.09 -0.49 -6.54
CA ARG A 22 -8.36 -0.18 -5.86
C ARG A 22 -8.45 1.23 -5.27
N ILE A 23 -7.35 1.71 -4.68
CA ILE A 23 -7.29 3.02 -4.00
C ILE A 23 -6.66 4.08 -4.92
N GLY A 24 -5.66 3.69 -5.71
CA GLY A 24 -4.89 4.59 -6.57
C GLY A 24 -3.81 5.39 -5.82
N LYS A 25 -2.66 5.55 -6.48
CA LYS A 25 -1.51 6.30 -5.94
C LYS A 25 -1.84 7.77 -5.70
N LEU A 26 -2.52 8.41 -6.67
CA LEU A 26 -2.88 9.82 -6.58
C LEU A 26 -3.79 10.09 -5.38
N PHE A 27 -4.85 9.30 -5.21
CA PHE A 27 -5.75 9.44 -4.08
C PHE A 27 -5.03 9.24 -2.74
N THR A 28 -4.14 8.25 -2.66
CA THR A 28 -3.32 8.04 -1.45
C THR A 28 -2.40 9.23 -1.17
N SER A 29 -1.74 9.79 -2.19
CA SER A 29 -0.87 10.97 -2.01
C SER A 29 -1.63 12.17 -1.46
N VAL A 30 -2.86 12.40 -1.93
CA VAL A 30 -3.73 13.49 -1.47
C VAL A 30 -4.14 13.28 -0.01
N ILE A 31 -4.53 12.06 0.36
CA ILE A 31 -4.89 11.72 1.75
C ILE A 31 -3.68 11.94 2.66
N VAL A 32 -2.50 11.43 2.30
CA VAL A 32 -1.28 11.58 3.10
C VAL A 32 -0.94 13.05 3.30
N LYS A 33 -1.00 13.86 2.24
CA LYS A 33 -0.77 15.31 2.33
C LYS A 33 -1.79 15.98 3.26
N ALA A 34 -3.08 15.66 3.13
CA ALA A 34 -4.13 16.23 3.96
C ALA A 34 -3.96 15.85 5.45
N VAL A 35 -3.55 14.62 5.74
CA VAL A 35 -3.24 14.15 7.10
C VAL A 35 -2.02 14.89 7.65
N SER A 36 -0.94 15.00 6.88
CA SER A 36 0.27 15.72 7.31
C SER A 36 0.04 17.21 7.52
N GLU A 37 -0.89 17.81 6.77
CA GLU A 37 -1.31 19.21 6.95
C GLU A 37 -2.34 19.40 8.08
N GLY A 38 -2.74 18.32 8.77
CA GLY A 38 -3.76 18.38 9.84
C GLY A 38 -5.18 18.68 9.35
N LYS A 39 -5.40 18.64 8.03
CA LYS A 39 -6.71 18.89 7.39
C LYS A 39 -7.62 17.67 7.37
N LEU A 40 -7.07 16.50 7.66
CA LEU A 40 -7.78 15.23 7.73
C LEU A 40 -7.27 14.44 8.93
N LEU A 41 -8.18 13.91 9.75
CA LEU A 41 -7.77 13.08 10.87
C LEU A 41 -7.29 11.71 10.39
N TYR A 42 -6.35 11.13 11.15
CA TYR A 42 -5.80 9.82 10.84
C TYR A 42 -6.87 8.72 10.81
N SER A 43 -7.90 8.84 11.65
CA SER A 43 -9.06 7.94 11.69
C SER A 43 -9.97 8.06 10.47
N GLU A 44 -10.06 9.24 9.87
CA GLU A 44 -10.86 9.50 8.67
C GLU A 44 -10.17 8.95 7.43
N ALA A 45 -8.84 9.04 7.37
CA ALA A 45 -8.03 8.43 6.33
C ALA A 45 -8.26 6.91 6.24
N PHE A 46 -8.47 6.22 7.36
CA PHE A 46 -8.81 4.79 7.37
C PHE A 46 -10.16 4.49 6.74
N LYS A 47 -11.16 5.32 7.02
CA LYS A 47 -12.51 5.16 6.44
C LYS A 47 -12.46 5.38 4.92
N LEU A 48 -11.73 6.39 4.48
CA LEU A 48 -11.59 6.74 3.06
C LEU A 48 -10.80 5.70 2.26
N THR A 49 -9.78 5.10 2.87
CA THR A 49 -8.98 4.04 2.22
C THR A 49 -9.58 2.64 2.40
N GLY A 50 -10.51 2.47 3.35
CA GLY A 50 -11.01 1.16 3.77
C GLY A 50 -9.91 0.27 4.36
N LEU A 51 -8.76 0.84 4.72
CA LEU A 51 -7.64 0.12 5.31
C LEU A 51 -7.68 0.25 6.83
N SER A 52 -7.43 -0.86 7.53
CA SER A 52 -7.17 -0.81 8.96
C SER A 52 -5.89 0.00 9.25
N GLY A 53 -5.81 0.64 10.41
CA GLY A 53 -4.71 1.58 10.68
C GLY A 53 -3.30 1.00 10.59
N LYS A 54 -3.13 -0.29 10.91
CA LYS A 54 -1.86 -1.00 10.72
C LYS A 54 -1.54 -1.20 9.23
N SER A 55 -2.55 -1.48 8.42
CA SER A 55 -2.40 -1.71 6.97
C SER A 55 -2.15 -0.41 6.22
N PHE A 56 -2.79 0.68 6.63
CA PHE A 56 -2.56 2.02 6.08
C PHE A 56 -1.12 2.50 6.31
N ASN A 57 -0.60 2.31 7.53
CA ASN A 57 0.80 2.62 7.83
C ASN A 57 1.78 1.81 6.96
N GLN A 58 1.57 0.50 6.86
CA GLN A 58 2.42 -0.34 6.01
C GLN A 58 2.33 0.06 4.55
N TYR A 59 1.13 0.36 4.06
CA TYR A 59 0.92 0.80 2.69
C TYR A 59 1.64 2.11 2.39
N ILE A 60 1.56 3.12 3.26
CA ILE A 60 2.32 4.37 3.12
C ILE A 60 3.83 4.09 3.11
N ASN A 61 4.32 3.28 4.05
CA ASN A 61 5.75 2.96 4.13
C ASN A 61 6.23 2.28 2.84
N ARG A 62 5.46 1.33 2.31
CA ARG A 62 5.77 0.69 1.02
C ARG A 62 5.77 1.68 -0.15
N LEU A 63 4.87 2.65 -0.17
CA LEU A 63 4.87 3.68 -1.22
C LEU A 63 6.08 4.60 -1.11
N LYS A 64 6.48 4.99 0.11
CA LYS A 64 7.69 5.78 0.38
C LYS A 64 8.97 5.05 -0.02
N GLU A 65 9.10 3.78 0.38
CA GLU A 65 10.22 2.90 0.00
C GLU A 65 10.38 2.80 -1.53
N ARG A 66 9.28 2.87 -2.26
CA ARG A 66 9.24 2.81 -3.73
C ARG A 66 9.32 4.18 -4.41
N GLY A 67 9.45 5.27 -3.66
CA GLY A 67 9.50 6.65 -4.17
C GLY A 67 8.21 7.10 -4.86
N GLN A 68 7.07 6.55 -4.46
CA GLN A 68 5.78 6.80 -5.11
C GLN A 68 4.97 7.92 -4.46
N ILE A 69 5.28 8.28 -3.21
CA ILE A 69 4.77 9.42 -2.44
C ILE A 69 5.83 9.93 -1.46
#